data_AF-A0A5B1RF92-F1
#
_entry.id   AF-A0A5B1RF92-F1
#
_cell.length_a   1.000
_cell.length_b   1.000
_cell.length_c   1.000
_cell.angle_alpha   90.00
_cell.angle_beta   90.00
_cell.angle_gamma   90.00
#
_symmetry.space_group_name_H-M   'P 1'
#
loop_
_entity.id
_entity.type
_entity.pdbx_description
1 polymer ?
#
loop_
_entity_poly.entity_id
_entity_poly.type
_entity_poly.pdbx_seq_one_letter_code
_entity_poly.pdbx_strand_id
1 'polypeptide(L)'
;MKIGIFSDAPKNCSKHNKLVMTCQSCKNMKKWQDQYKETTNELLFRCNRHTCHPGCRNKKYPDCKSRFPRETRSESSVDPETGSILLKHEEENLNTFSPLLTYLTRCNTDVTSLLSGTAIKAATAYITNYITKSPLKTHTMFEIIKGV
;
A
#
# COMPACT_ATOMS: atom_id res chain seq x y z
N MET A 1 -0.01 20.22 2.02
CA MET A 1 -1.27 19.49 1.75
C MET A 1 -2.02 19.40 3.07
N LYS A 2 -3.13 20.15 3.25
CA LYS A 2 -3.98 19.97 4.44
C LYS A 2 -4.64 18.60 4.31
N ILE A 3 -4.06 17.61 4.95
CA ILE A 3 -4.69 16.30 5.13
C ILE A 3 -5.86 16.58 6.07
N GLY A 4 -7.05 16.78 5.50
CA GLY A 4 -8.26 17.03 6.29
C GLY A 4 -8.44 15.92 7.33
N ILE A 5 -9.03 16.26 8.46
CA ILE A 5 -9.47 15.26 9.44
C ILE A 5 -10.54 14.42 8.75
N PHE A 6 -10.23 13.16 8.45
CA PHE A 6 -11.21 12.26 7.83
C PHE A 6 -12.23 11.86 8.87
N SER A 7 -13.49 11.82 8.48
CA SER A 7 -14.57 11.37 9.35
C SER A 7 -14.42 9.89 9.63
N ASP A 8 -14.44 9.54 10.92
CA ASP A 8 -14.55 8.15 11.37
C ASP A 8 -15.76 7.47 10.74
N ALA A 9 -15.67 6.14 10.61
CA ALA A 9 -16.81 5.35 10.18
C ALA A 9 -18.00 5.62 11.12
N PRO A 10 -19.18 5.99 10.59
CA PRO A 10 -20.35 6.18 11.42
C PRO A 10 -20.73 4.86 12.10
N LYS A 11 -21.38 4.93 13.26
CA LYS A 11 -21.88 3.73 13.95
C LYS A 11 -22.84 2.95 13.01
N ASN A 12 -22.75 1.62 13.08
CA ASN A 12 -23.67 0.74 12.38
C ASN A 12 -25.12 1.02 12.78
N CYS A 13 -26.05 0.84 11.84
CA CYS A 13 -27.47 0.99 12.13
C CYS A 13 -27.97 -0.16 12.99
N SER A 14 -28.45 0.11 14.20
CA SER A 14 -28.99 -0.92 15.10
C SER A 14 -30.33 -1.53 14.64
N LYS A 15 -31.02 -0.89 13.68
CA LYS A 15 -32.36 -1.30 13.22
C LYS A 15 -32.36 -2.19 11.98
N HIS A 16 -31.27 -2.18 11.21
CA HIS A 16 -31.22 -2.84 9.91
C HIS A 16 -29.89 -3.56 9.73
N ASN A 17 -29.95 -4.81 9.26
CA ASN A 17 -28.77 -5.60 8.91
C ASN A 17 -28.26 -5.29 7.49
N LYS A 18 -29.05 -4.55 6.70
CA LYS A 18 -28.70 -4.09 5.35
C LYS A 18 -28.95 -2.60 5.23
N LEU A 19 -28.30 -1.96 4.27
CA LEU A 19 -28.46 -0.53 4.04
C LEU A 19 -29.86 -0.22 3.48
N VAL A 20 -30.64 0.55 4.24
CA VAL A 20 -31.98 1.01 3.84
C VAL A 20 -31.93 2.51 3.55
N MET A 21 -32.17 2.90 2.30
CA MET A 21 -32.01 4.30 1.87
C MET A 21 -33.06 5.25 2.46
N THR A 22 -34.11 4.77 3.11
CA THR A 22 -35.04 5.64 3.87
C THR A 22 -34.56 5.91 5.30
N CYS A 23 -33.60 5.13 5.82
CA CYS A 23 -33.05 5.30 7.16
C CYS A 23 -31.82 6.22 7.17
N GLN A 24 -31.83 7.25 8.02
CA GLN A 24 -30.73 8.22 8.07
C GLN A 24 -29.38 7.61 8.45
N SER A 25 -29.33 6.69 9.42
CA SER A 25 -28.08 6.01 9.79
C SER A 25 -27.50 5.18 8.64
N CYS A 26 -28.36 4.47 7.90
CA CYS A 26 -27.95 3.72 6.72
C CYS A 26 -27.49 4.65 5.58
N LYS A 27 -28.16 5.79 5.36
CA LYS A 27 -27.70 6.82 4.40
C LYS A 27 -26.31 7.33 4.76
N ASN A 28 -26.06 7.63 6.04
CA ASN A 28 -24.76 8.12 6.51
C ASN A 28 -23.66 7.07 6.29
N MET A 29 -23.94 5.80 6.62
CA MET A 29 -23.02 4.69 6.36
C MET A 29 -22.72 4.54 4.87
N LYS A 30 -23.75 4.59 4.02
CA LYS A 30 -23.58 4.51 2.56
C LYS A 30 -22.72 5.67 2.04
N LYS A 31 -23.01 6.90 2.46
CA LYS A 31 -22.23 8.09 2.11
C LYS A 31 -20.76 7.93 2.51
N TRP A 32 -20.50 7.44 3.72
CA TRP A 32 -19.13 7.20 4.19
C TRP A 32 -18.43 6.10 3.38
N GLN A 33 -19.11 5.00 3.06
CA GLN A 33 -18.55 3.94 2.20
C GLN A 33 -18.18 4.45 0.81
N ASP A 34 -18.99 5.33 0.23
CA ASP A 34 -18.71 5.94 -1.07
C ASP A 34 -17.52 6.90 -0.99
N GLN A 35 -17.43 7.72 0.07
CA GLN A 35 -16.27 8.57 0.33
C GLN A 35 -14.99 7.78 0.55
N TYR A 36 -15.06 6.66 1.29
CA TYR A 36 -13.93 5.76 1.52
C TYR A 36 -13.41 5.20 0.20
N LYS A 37 -14.30 4.72 -0.68
CA LYS A 37 -13.93 4.19 -2.00
C LYS A 37 -13.27 5.26 -2.87
N GLU A 38 -13.90 6.42 -2.97
CA GLU A 38 -13.38 7.54 -3.78
C GLU A 38 -12.01 7.99 -3.28
N THR A 39 -11.87 8.19 -1.97
CA THR A 39 -10.61 8.60 -1.34
C THR A 39 -9.52 7.56 -1.60
N THR A 40 -9.84 6.27 -1.42
CA THR A 40 -8.87 5.20 -1.64
C THR A 40 -8.43 5.14 -3.09
N ASN A 41 -9.36 5.28 -4.04
CA ASN A 41 -9.06 5.28 -5.47
C ASN A 41 -8.11 6.44 -5.85
N GLU A 42 -8.39 7.64 -5.35
CA GLU A 42 -7.53 8.81 -5.55
C GLU A 42 -6.13 8.61 -4.94
N LEU A 43 -6.05 8.02 -3.74
CA LEU A 43 -4.76 7.69 -3.10
C LEU A 43 -3.98 6.64 -3.91
N LEU A 44 -4.64 5.63 -4.46
CA LEU A 44 -3.99 4.63 -5.32
C LEU A 44 -3.42 5.28 -6.58
N PHE A 45 -4.24 6.08 -7.26
CA PHE A 45 -3.85 6.79 -8.48
C PHE A 45 -2.63 7.69 -8.25
N ARG A 46 -2.61 8.42 -7.12
CA ARG A 46 -1.55 9.39 -6.84
C ARG A 46 -0.29 8.81 -6.22
N CYS A 47 -0.43 7.81 -5.35
CA CYS A 47 0.68 7.36 -4.51
C CYS A 47 1.20 5.96 -4.87
N ASN A 48 0.37 5.10 -5.47
CA ASN A 48 0.72 3.69 -5.68
C ASN A 48 0.94 3.34 -7.15
N ARG A 49 0.54 4.22 -8.09
CA ARG A 49 0.77 4.03 -9.52
C ARG A 49 2.22 4.37 -9.87
N HIS A 50 2.89 3.43 -10.50
CA HIS A 50 4.20 3.63 -11.07
C HIS A 50 4.11 4.35 -12.42
N THR A 51 4.96 5.35 -12.60
CA THR A 51 5.27 5.91 -13.91
C THR A 51 6.76 5.77 -14.11
N CYS A 52 7.17 4.96 -15.08
CA CYS A 52 8.58 4.70 -15.31
C CYS A 52 9.27 6.00 -15.76
N HIS A 53 10.41 6.31 -15.13
CA HIS A 53 11.20 7.50 -15.43
C HIS A 53 12.66 7.11 -15.71
N PRO A 54 13.50 8.00 -16.29
CA PRO A 54 14.89 7.65 -16.64
C PRO A 54 15.70 7.07 -15.47
N GLY A 55 15.51 7.59 -14.25
CA GLY A 55 16.14 7.04 -13.04
C GLY A 55 15.73 5.61 -12.64
N CYS A 56 14.72 5.02 -13.26
CA CYS A 56 14.33 3.62 -13.03
C CYS A 56 15.24 2.63 -13.76
N ARG A 57 15.99 3.07 -14.78
CA ARG A 57 16.83 2.21 -15.61
C ARG A 57 18.29 2.62 -15.48
N ASN A 58 19.19 1.65 -15.47
CA ASN A 58 20.63 1.86 -15.53
C ASN A 58 21.34 0.61 -16.07
N LYS A 59 22.66 0.61 -16.20
CA LYS A 59 23.40 -0.56 -16.72
C LYS A 59 23.14 -1.86 -15.94
N LYS A 60 22.85 -1.78 -14.64
CA LYS A 60 22.51 -2.93 -13.78
C LYS A 60 21.05 -3.35 -13.90
N TYR A 61 20.17 -2.41 -14.19
CA TYR A 61 18.73 -2.61 -14.37
C TYR A 61 18.34 -2.04 -15.74
N PRO A 62 18.56 -2.80 -16.83
CA PRO A 62 18.17 -2.34 -18.17
C PRO A 62 16.66 -2.15 -18.27
N ASP A 63 15.90 -2.99 -17.56
CA ASP A 63 14.47 -2.85 -17.33
C ASP A 63 14.16 -1.97 -16.11
N CYS A 64 12.88 -1.78 -15.80
CA CYS A 64 12.49 -1.02 -14.61
C CYS A 64 13.06 -1.67 -13.34
N LYS A 65 13.90 -0.94 -12.61
CA LYS A 65 14.46 -1.36 -11.31
C LYS A 65 13.37 -1.76 -10.30
N SER A 66 12.20 -1.16 -10.39
CA SER A 66 11.03 -1.47 -9.55
C SER A 66 10.18 -2.64 -10.06
N ARG A 67 10.63 -3.33 -11.12
CA ARG A 67 10.00 -4.55 -11.69
C ARG A 67 8.58 -4.32 -12.23
N PHE A 68 8.38 -3.18 -12.87
CA PHE A 68 7.17 -2.92 -13.66
C PHE A 68 7.41 -3.22 -15.15
N PRO A 69 6.39 -3.68 -15.89
CA PRO A 69 5.02 -3.97 -15.45
C PRO A 69 4.92 -5.24 -14.58
N ARG A 70 3.93 -5.27 -13.67
CA ARG A 70 3.58 -6.44 -12.85
C ARG A 70 2.63 -7.36 -13.63
N GLU A 71 2.65 -8.65 -13.27
CA GLU A 71 1.74 -9.64 -13.84
C GLU A 71 0.29 -9.36 -13.42
N THR A 72 -0.60 -9.28 -14.39
CA THR A 72 -2.03 -9.04 -14.18
C THR A 72 -2.83 -10.33 -14.10
N ARG A 73 -3.84 -10.37 -13.22
CA ARG A 73 -4.76 -11.50 -13.00
C ARG A 73 -6.18 -10.96 -12.84
N SER A 74 -7.13 -11.53 -13.57
CA SER A 74 -8.55 -11.15 -13.52
C SER A 74 -9.28 -11.66 -12.28
N GLU A 75 -8.73 -12.70 -11.63
CA GLU A 75 -9.31 -13.34 -10.46
C GLU A 75 -8.24 -13.71 -9.43
N SER A 76 -8.68 -13.91 -8.19
CA SER A 76 -7.81 -14.40 -7.11
C SER A 76 -7.81 -15.93 -7.14
N SER A 77 -6.64 -16.53 -7.04
CA SER A 77 -6.46 -17.98 -7.02
C SER A 77 -5.45 -18.41 -5.95
N VAL A 78 -5.40 -19.72 -5.70
CA VAL A 78 -4.34 -20.31 -4.89
C VAL A 78 -3.42 -21.06 -5.85
N ASP A 79 -2.14 -20.74 -5.79
CA ASP A 79 -1.13 -21.44 -6.54
C ASP A 79 -1.01 -22.89 -6.03
N PRO A 80 -1.21 -23.90 -6.91
CA PRO A 80 -1.31 -25.29 -6.47
C PRO A 80 0.03 -25.88 -6.01
N GLU A 81 1.16 -25.32 -6.44
CA GLU A 81 2.50 -25.82 -6.10
C GLU A 81 2.98 -25.23 -4.78
N THR A 82 2.82 -23.92 -4.61
CA THR A 82 3.33 -23.16 -3.46
C THR A 82 2.30 -22.95 -2.36
N GLY A 83 1.02 -23.21 -2.65
CA GLY A 83 -0.10 -22.86 -1.78
C GLY A 83 -0.31 -21.35 -1.63
N SER A 84 0.33 -20.54 -2.49
CA SER A 84 0.32 -19.09 -2.33
C SER A 84 -0.96 -18.43 -2.82
N ILE A 85 -1.49 -17.46 -2.08
CA ILE A 85 -2.66 -16.69 -2.53
C ILE A 85 -2.20 -15.65 -3.56
N LEU A 86 -2.63 -15.84 -4.80
CA LEU A 86 -2.46 -14.89 -5.89
C LEU A 86 -3.70 -14.02 -5.95
N LEU A 87 -3.60 -12.76 -5.56
CA LEU A 87 -4.73 -11.85 -5.59
C LEU A 87 -5.00 -11.33 -7.02
N LYS A 88 -6.28 -11.10 -7.31
CA LYS A 88 -6.72 -10.33 -8.47
C LYS A 88 -5.93 -9.02 -8.56
N HIS A 89 -5.38 -8.75 -9.74
CA HIS A 89 -4.54 -7.58 -10.01
C HIS A 89 -4.69 -7.16 -11.47
N GLU A 90 -5.50 -6.14 -11.77
CA GLU A 90 -5.83 -5.78 -13.16
C GLU A 90 -4.97 -4.64 -13.72
N GLU A 91 -4.17 -3.98 -12.88
CA GLU A 91 -3.41 -2.78 -13.23
C GLU A 91 -1.91 -3.05 -13.16
N GLU A 92 -1.29 -3.32 -14.32
CA GLU A 92 0.13 -3.71 -14.42
C GLU A 92 1.13 -2.70 -13.81
N ASN A 93 0.76 -1.43 -13.72
CA ASN A 93 1.59 -0.35 -13.21
C ASN A 93 1.19 0.09 -11.79
N LEU A 94 0.44 -0.74 -11.08
CA LEU A 94 0.04 -0.50 -9.69
C LEU A 94 0.71 -1.55 -8.79
N ASN A 95 1.05 -1.19 -7.55
CA ASN A 95 1.41 -2.21 -6.56
C ASN A 95 0.19 -3.06 -6.18
N THR A 96 0.44 -4.25 -5.64
CA THR A 96 -0.63 -4.98 -4.93
C THR A 96 -0.96 -4.19 -3.66
N PHE A 97 -2.23 -3.90 -3.43
CA PHE A 97 -2.65 -2.99 -2.37
C PHE A 97 -3.77 -3.59 -1.52
N SER A 98 -3.93 -3.04 -0.32
CA SER A 98 -5.13 -3.22 0.51
C SER A 98 -5.85 -1.88 0.59
N PRO A 99 -7.16 -1.81 0.25
CA PRO A 99 -7.93 -0.59 0.37
C PRO A 99 -7.83 0.04 1.77
N LEU A 100 -7.88 -0.81 2.80
CA LEU A 100 -7.83 -0.37 4.20
C LEU A 100 -6.47 0.24 4.54
N LEU A 101 -5.39 -0.46 4.22
CA LEU A 101 -4.04 0.05 4.50
C LEU A 101 -3.76 1.33 3.71
N THR A 102 -4.20 1.39 2.45
CA THR A 102 -4.04 2.58 1.61
C THR A 102 -4.78 3.78 2.21
N TYR A 103 -6.03 3.59 2.64
CA TYR A 103 -6.85 4.64 3.24
C TYR A 103 -6.26 5.17 4.55
N LEU A 104 -5.75 4.27 5.40
CA LEU A 104 -5.18 4.62 6.71
C LEU A 104 -3.79 5.26 6.59
N THR A 105 -2.89 4.68 5.80
CA THR A 105 -1.49 5.11 5.71
C THR A 105 -1.25 6.24 4.71
N ARG A 106 -2.12 6.35 3.67
CA ARG A 106 -2.10 7.40 2.64
C ARG A 106 -0.75 7.57 1.92
N CYS A 107 0.01 6.50 1.87
CA CYS A 107 1.30 6.47 1.20
C CYS A 107 1.34 5.32 0.19
N ASN A 108 2.48 5.20 -0.46
CA ASN A 108 2.77 4.05 -1.31
C ASN A 108 2.88 2.79 -0.43
N THR A 109 2.08 1.79 -0.71
CA THR A 109 2.10 0.49 -0.03
C THR A 109 2.25 -0.64 -1.05
N ASP A 110 2.92 -1.71 -0.66
CA ASP A 110 3.03 -2.93 -1.45
C ASP A 110 2.71 -4.12 -0.54
N VAL A 111 1.60 -4.80 -0.81
CA VAL A 111 1.08 -5.90 -0.01
C VAL A 111 1.39 -7.20 -0.72
N THR A 112 2.13 -8.08 -0.06
CA THR A 112 2.48 -9.40 -0.60
C THR A 112 2.13 -10.50 0.39
N SER A 113 1.65 -11.63 -0.13
CA SER A 113 1.47 -12.84 0.66
C SER A 113 2.82 -13.53 0.86
N LEU A 114 3.20 -13.81 2.11
CA LEU A 114 4.43 -14.51 2.46
C LEU A 114 4.06 -15.81 3.18
N LEU A 115 3.94 -16.90 2.41
CA LEU A 115 3.48 -18.20 2.92
C LEU A 115 4.63 -19.18 3.19
N SER A 116 5.87 -18.78 2.96
CA SER A 116 7.08 -19.56 3.28
C SER A 116 7.84 -18.94 4.46
N GLY A 117 8.24 -19.78 5.41
CA GLY A 117 9.09 -19.35 6.53
C GLY A 117 10.43 -18.74 6.07
N THR A 118 10.97 -19.21 4.94
CA THR A 118 12.17 -18.63 4.32
C THR A 118 11.90 -17.22 3.80
N ALA A 119 10.77 -17.01 3.12
CA ALA A 119 10.39 -15.70 2.61
C ALA A 119 10.17 -14.69 3.74
N ILE A 120 9.51 -15.11 4.82
CA ILE A 120 9.32 -14.29 6.03
C ILE A 120 10.67 -13.94 6.66
N LYS A 121 11.57 -14.91 6.86
CA LYS A 121 12.91 -14.65 7.42
C LYS A 121 13.69 -13.66 6.57
N ALA A 122 13.68 -13.83 5.24
CA ALA A 122 14.36 -12.94 4.32
C ALA A 122 13.78 -11.51 4.37
N ALA A 123 12.46 -11.37 4.36
CA ALA A 123 11.79 -10.09 4.46
C ALA A 123 12.10 -9.39 5.79
N THR A 124 11.99 -10.09 6.92
CA THR A 124 12.31 -9.55 8.25
C THR A 124 13.77 -9.12 8.34
N ALA A 125 14.72 -9.96 7.89
CA ALA A 125 16.14 -9.59 7.88
C ALA A 125 16.40 -8.35 7.01
N TYR A 126 15.78 -8.26 5.84
CA TYR A 126 15.89 -7.11 4.95
C TYR A 126 15.34 -5.82 5.58
N ILE A 127 14.13 -5.89 6.16
CA ILE A 127 13.49 -4.75 6.83
C ILE A 127 14.33 -4.30 8.02
N THR A 128 14.78 -5.23 8.87
CA THR A 128 15.65 -4.93 10.02
C THR A 128 16.91 -4.24 9.55
N ASN A 129 17.64 -4.80 8.57
CA ASN A 129 18.85 -4.18 8.02
C ASN A 129 18.60 -2.78 7.45
N TYR A 130 17.41 -2.53 6.89
CA TYR A 130 17.06 -1.23 6.38
C TYR A 130 16.79 -0.21 7.51
N ILE A 131 16.04 -0.62 8.54
CA ILE A 131 15.71 0.21 9.70
C ILE A 131 16.95 0.49 10.55
N THR A 132 17.81 -0.51 10.77
CA THR A 132 19.03 -0.40 11.59
C THR A 132 20.20 0.22 10.83
N LYS A 133 20.03 0.51 9.53
CA LYS A 133 21.05 1.20 8.74
C LYS A 133 21.29 2.58 9.36
N SER A 134 22.49 2.77 9.94
CA SER A 134 22.86 4.05 10.54
C SER A 134 22.68 5.19 9.52
N PRO A 135 21.81 6.18 9.80
CA PRO A 135 21.48 7.23 8.83
C PRO A 135 22.62 8.25 8.66
N LEU A 136 23.58 8.26 9.59
CA LEU A 136 24.69 9.21 9.63
C LEU A 136 25.97 8.54 9.16
N LYS A 137 26.56 9.12 8.10
CA LYS A 137 27.98 8.88 7.82
C LYS A 137 28.78 9.53 8.94
N THR A 138 29.84 8.88 9.42
CA THR A 138 30.62 9.34 10.59
C THR A 138 31.06 10.80 10.47
N HIS A 139 31.40 11.28 9.27
CA HIS A 139 31.76 12.69 9.04
C HIS A 139 30.63 13.68 9.37
N THR A 140 29.38 13.37 9.02
CA THR A 140 28.22 14.20 9.32
C THR A 140 28.00 14.28 10.83
N MET A 141 28.28 13.19 11.54
CA MET A 141 28.22 13.15 13.00
C MET A 141 29.31 14.03 13.63
N PHE A 142 30.54 14.01 13.08
CA PHE A 142 31.62 14.90 13.51
C PHE A 142 31.36 16.37 13.19
N GLU A 143 30.72 16.69 12.06
CA GLU A 143 30.31 18.08 11.74
C GLU A 143 29.28 18.61 12.73
N ILE A 144 28.29 17.78 13.12
CA ILE A 144 27.32 18.15 14.15
C ILE A 144 28.00 18.40 15.50
N ILE A 145 28.98 17.57 15.89
CA ILE A 145 29.71 17.73 17.16
C ILE A 145 30.60 18.98 17.16
N LYS A 146 31.23 19.32 16.02
CA LYS A 146 32.06 20.53 15.88
C LYS A 146 31.26 21.84 15.82
N GLY A 147 29.97 21.76 15.48
CA GLY A 147 29.08 22.91 15.37
C GLY A 147 28.41 23.33 16.68
N VAL A 148 28.73 22.68 17.81
CA VAL A 148 28.28 23.04 19.17
C VAL A 148 29.41 23.69 19.95
#